data_AF-A0A926LKZ6-F1
#
_entry.id   AF-A0A926LKZ6-F1
#
_cell.length_a   1.000
_cell.length_b   1.000
_cell.length_c   1.000
_cell.angle_alpha   90.00
_cell.angle_beta   90.00
_cell.angle_gamma   90.00
#
_symmetry.space_group_name_H-M   'P 1'
#
loop_
_entity.id
_entity.type
_entity.pdbx_description
1 polymer ?
#
loop_
_entity_poly.entity_id
_entity_poly.type
_entity_poly.pdbx_seq_one_letter_code
_entity_poly.pdbx_strand_id
1 'polypeptide(L)' 'MQKEDEERADAPPANWIALGLSVGLSFGVAIGVVLGTVVFDDLGLGMSLGIGLGLASGAGAGVGISVAKQREREGGQ' A
#
# COMPACT_ATOMS: atom_id res chain seq x y z
N MET A 1 -17.84 -17.27 -17.79
CA MET A 1 -16.67 -16.41 -18.04
C MET A 1 -16.09 -16.07 -16.69
N GLN A 2 -15.18 -16.93 -16.20
CA GLN A 2 -14.41 -16.74 -14.98
C GLN A 2 -13.15 -16.01 -15.42
N LYS A 3 -13.00 -14.75 -15.04
CA LYS A 3 -11.74 -14.06 -15.21
C LYS A 3 -11.58 -13.13 -14.02
N GLU A 4 -10.55 -13.45 -13.24
CA GLU A 4 -9.79 -12.51 -12.42
C GLU A 4 -10.37 -12.24 -11.01
N ASP A 5 -10.73 -13.31 -10.28
CA ASP A 5 -10.75 -13.36 -8.81
C ASP A 5 -9.35 -13.72 -8.24
N GLU A 6 -8.28 -13.19 -8.84
CA GLU A 6 -6.90 -13.49 -8.48
C GLU A 6 -6.27 -12.30 -7.78
N GLU A 7 -6.60 -12.11 -6.50
CA GLU A 7 -5.62 -11.93 -5.43
C GLU A 7 -6.36 -11.94 -4.09
N ARG A 8 -6.81 -13.13 -3.70
CA ARG A 8 -7.14 -13.42 -2.32
C ARG A 8 -5.83 -13.36 -1.53
N ALA A 9 -5.39 -12.14 -1.18
CA ALA A 9 -4.28 -11.91 -0.27
C ALA A 9 -4.71 -12.44 1.11
N ASP A 10 -4.49 -13.74 1.26
CA ASP A 10 -4.64 -14.54 2.45
C ASP A 10 -3.93 -13.83 3.61
N ALA A 11 -4.72 -13.42 4.61
CA ALA A 11 -4.26 -12.59 5.71
C ALA A 11 -3.94 -13.42 6.96
N PRO A 12 -2.67 -13.46 7.41
CA PRO A 12 -2.33 -13.65 8.82
C PRO A 12 -2.49 -12.31 9.58
N PRO A 13 -2.44 -12.29 10.93
CA PRO A 13 -2.96 -11.22 11.77
C PRO A 13 -2.16 -9.91 11.66
N ALA A 14 -2.46 -9.09 10.64
CA ALA A 14 -1.73 -7.88 10.26
C ALA A 14 -2.64 -6.82 9.60
N ASN A 15 -3.93 -6.76 10.01
CA ASN A 15 -4.97 -5.94 9.37
C ASN A 15 -4.56 -4.49 9.07
N TRP A 16 -3.75 -3.87 9.93
CA TRP A 16 -3.32 -2.47 9.77
C TRP A 16 -2.20 -2.31 8.73
N ILE A 17 -1.32 -3.30 8.63
CA ILE A 17 -0.25 -3.34 7.63
C ILE A 17 -0.84 -3.62 6.26
N ALA A 18 -1.74 -4.60 6.17
CA ALA A 18 -2.44 -4.92 4.93
C ALA A 18 -3.29 -3.73 4.42
N LEU A 19 -4.00 -3.05 5.33
CA LEU A 19 -4.82 -1.89 4.98
C LEU A 19 -3.96 -0.67 4.61
N GLY A 20 -2.84 -0.45 5.31
CA GLY A 20 -1.86 0.56 4.96
C GLY A 20 -1.24 0.30 3.57
N LEU A 21 -0.84 -0.93 3.28
CA LEU A 21 -0.30 -1.34 1.98
C LEU A 21 -1.34 -1.20 0.86
N SER A 22 -2.58 -1.65 1.08
CA SER A 22 -3.65 -1.56 0.08
C SER A 22 -3.94 -0.10 -0.30
N VAL A 23 -4.11 0.77 0.69
CA VAL A 23 -4.35 2.21 0.46
C VAL A 23 -3.12 2.88 -0.16
N GLY A 24 -1.93 2.59 0.36
CA GLY A 24 -0.67 3.15 -0.13
C GLY A 24 -0.39 2.76 -1.58
N LEU A 25 -0.52 1.48 -1.93
CA LEU A 25 -0.34 1.00 -3.30
C LEU A 25 -1.40 1.55 -4.25
N SER A 26 -2.68 1.56 -3.84
CA SER A 26 -3.75 2.07 -4.71
C SER A 26 -3.52 3.56 -5.04
N PHE A 27 -3.15 4.36 -4.05
CA PHE A 27 -2.83 5.78 -4.24
C PHE A 27 -1.52 5.98 -5.01
N GLY A 28 -0.49 5.20 -4.69
CA GLY A 28 0.81 5.23 -5.35
C GLY A 28 0.73 4.87 -6.83
N VAL A 29 -0.03 3.82 -7.19
CA VAL A 29 -0.26 3.43 -8.60
C VAL A 29 -1.08 4.48 -9.34
N ALA A 30 -2.14 5.02 -8.72
CA ALA A 30 -2.93 6.08 -9.35
C ALA A 30 -2.07 7.32 -9.68
N ILE A 31 -1.26 7.78 -8.71
CA ILE A 31 -0.33 8.89 -8.92
C ILE A 31 0.76 8.53 -9.94
N GLY A 32 1.32 7.33 -9.85
CA GLY A 32 2.37 6.84 -10.75
C GLY A 32 1.91 6.78 -12.20
N VAL A 33 0.68 6.33 -12.46
CA VAL A 33 0.09 6.31 -13.80
C VAL A 33 -0.11 7.73 -14.33
N VAL A 34 -0.65 8.63 -13.51
CA VAL A 34 -0.87 10.03 -13.93
C VAL A 34 0.47 10.73 -14.19
N LEU A 35 1.45 10.61 -13.29
CA LEU A 35 2.77 11.20 -13.49
C LEU A 35 3.52 10.57 -14.67
N GLY A 36 3.46 9.25 -14.81
CA GLY A 36 4.10 8.52 -15.91
C GLY A 36 3.57 8.94 -17.27
N THR A 37 2.25 9.04 -17.41
CA THR A 37 1.60 9.39 -18.68
C THR A 37 1.61 10.88 -18.99
N VAL A 38 1.48 11.75 -17.98
CA VAL A 38 1.34 13.21 -18.20
C VAL A 38 2.69 13.93 -18.18
N VAL A 39 3.64 13.47 -17.37
CA VAL A 39 4.91 14.18 -17.15
C VAL A 39 6.07 13.51 -17.87
N PHE A 40 6.20 12.19 -17.74
CA PHE A 40 7.35 11.45 -18.25
C PHE A 40 7.15 10.87 -19.65
N ASP A 41 5.91 10.86 -20.16
CA ASP A 41 5.48 10.12 -21.36
C ASP A 41 5.91 8.63 -21.33
N ASP A 42 6.22 8.13 -20.13
CA ASP A 42 6.84 6.84 -19.90
C ASP A 42 6.21 6.19 -18.66
N LEU A 43 5.30 5.26 -18.94
CA LEU A 43 4.56 4.51 -17.92
C LEU A 43 5.50 3.71 -17.00
N GLY A 44 6.66 3.28 -17.49
CA GLY A 44 7.63 2.51 -16.71
C GLY A 44 8.21 3.33 -15.56
N LEU A 45 8.60 4.58 -15.84
CA LEU A 45 9.11 5.52 -14.84
C LEU A 45 8.01 5.91 -13.83
N GLY A 46 6.80 6.17 -14.31
CA GLY A 46 5.66 6.48 -13.47
C GLY A 46 5.29 5.34 -12.50
N MET A 47 5.24 4.10 -12.99
CA MET A 47 4.95 2.92 -12.16
C MET A 47 6.05 2.63 -11.15
N SER A 48 7.32 2.72 -11.55
CA SER A 48 8.47 2.59 -10.64
C SER A 48 8.36 3.55 -9.45
N LEU A 49 8.10 4.83 -9.73
CA LEU A 49 7.95 5.86 -8.72
C LEU A 49 6.68 5.64 -7.86
N GLY A 50 5.55 5.35 -8.51
CA GLY A 50 4.25 5.19 -7.86
C GLY A 50 4.21 3.99 -6.91
N ILE A 51 4.71 2.83 -7.35
CA ILE A 51 4.79 1.61 -6.54
C ILE A 51 5.77 1.82 -5.38
N GLY A 52 6.95 2.42 -5.63
CA GLY A 52 7.92 2.72 -4.59
C GLY A 52 7.38 3.65 -3.50
N LEU A 53 6.71 4.74 -3.91
CA LEU A 53 6.09 5.69 -3.00
C LEU A 53 4.91 5.07 -2.23
N GLY A 54 4.06 4.31 -2.94
CA GLY A 54 2.90 3.64 -2.38
C GLY A 54 3.26 2.56 -1.36
N LEU A 55 4.29 1.76 -1.64
CA LEU A 55 4.82 0.78 -0.69
C LEU A 55 5.47 1.46 0.52
N ALA A 56 6.33 2.46 0.31
CA ALA A 56 7.01 3.14 1.42
C ALA A 56 6.00 3.84 2.35
N SER A 57 5.02 4.54 1.78
CA SER A 57 3.98 5.22 2.54
C SER A 57 3.02 4.22 3.20
N GLY A 58 2.54 3.22 2.45
CA GLY A 58 1.58 2.23 2.94
C GLY A 58 2.16 1.29 3.99
N ALA A 59 3.39 0.79 3.79
CA ALA A 59 4.10 -0.01 4.77
C ALA A 59 4.50 0.82 6.00
N GLY A 60 4.99 2.04 5.80
CA GLY A 60 5.35 2.94 6.89
C GLY A 60 4.16 3.29 7.78
N ALA A 61 3.01 3.64 7.17
CA ALA A 61 1.77 3.90 7.90
C ALA A 61 1.24 2.64 8.57
N GLY A 62 1.23 1.51 7.87
CA GLY A 62 0.76 0.23 8.39
C GLY A 62 1.56 -0.26 9.59
N VAL A 63 2.88 -0.13 9.56
CA VAL A 63 3.78 -0.49 10.66
C VAL A 63 3.67 0.52 11.80
N GLY A 64 3.65 1.83 11.50
CA GLY A 64 3.51 2.87 12.52
C GLY A 64 2.22 2.75 13.32
N ILE A 65 1.10 2.48 12.65
CA ILE A 65 -0.19 2.25 13.29
C ILE A 65 -0.21 0.92 14.05
N SER A 66 0.40 -0.13 13.50
CA SER A 66 0.50 -1.42 14.20
C SER A 66 1.29 -1.32 15.50
N VAL A 67 2.42 -0.59 15.48
CA VAL A 67 3.26 -0.34 16.66
C VAL A 67 2.52 0.54 17.67
N ALA A 68 1.87 1.62 17.23
CA ALA A 68 1.06 2.46 18.10
C ALA A 68 -0.04 1.65 18.79
N LYS A 69 -0.72 0.78 18.04
CA LYS A 69 -1.82 -0.03 18.53
C LYS A 69 -1.39 -1.19 19.44
N GLN A 70 -0.18 -1.71 19.26
CA GLN A 70 0.40 -2.70 20.19
C GLN A 70 0.71 -2.07 21.56
N ARG A 71 1.19 -0.83 21.57
CA ARG A 71 1.50 -0.09 22.81
C ARG A 71 0.26 0.22 23.65
N GLU A 72 -0.88 0.46 23.00
CA GLU A 72 -2.18 0.63 23.68
C GLU A 72 -2.67 -0.66 24.36
N ARG A 73 -2.30 -1.84 23.85
CA ARG A 73 -2.68 -3.13 24.44
C ARG A 73 -1.80 -3.55 25.62
N GLU A 74 -0.58 -3.03 25.69
CA GLU A 74 0.38 -3.36 26.76
C GLU A 74 0.29 -2.41 27.97
N GLY A 75 -0.25 -1.20 27.82
CA GLY A 75 -0.38 -0.21 28.91
C GLY A 75 -1.69 -0.27 29.71
N GLY A 76 -2.55 -1.26 29.47
CA GLY A 76 -3.92 -1.33 30.01
C GLY A 76 -4.21 -2.49 30.98
N GLN A 77 -3.19 -3.08 31.61
CA GLN A 77 -3.37 -4.10 32.67
C GLN A 77 -2.92 -3.59 34.03
#